data_AF-A0A940Q8P2-F1
#
_entry.id   AF-A0A940Q8P2-F1
#
_cell.length_a   1.000
_cell.length_b   1.000
_cell.length_c   1.000
_cell.angle_alpha   90.00
_cell.angle_beta   90.00
_cell.angle_gamma   90.00
#
_symmetry.space_group_name_H-M   'P 1'
#
loop_
_entity.id
_entity.type
_entity.pdbx_description
1 polymer ?
#
loop_
_entity_poly.entity_id
_entity_poly.type
_entity_poly.pdbx_seq_one_letter_code
_entity_poly.pdbx_strand_id
1 'polypeptide(L)'
;MKNKNIVDAIGMVDDKMLLDAQPNGNKPQSRHVKSSLMKWVSLAACVCLVAGIGIFALVSKNGSVNTSDVDASSANGATKPSVTDTNINSSKFEDKIIYFDSSDEQEAVDRLPKWDEMTIEDKYSDLKLDTVIESEKCGKMDMSHIYITNSHELDIADLGEKIGTANVKGYDHYEEIEHTMYVAVYEIKSVAPHCAVAAELSKGKYYVYINHSYKPQTLGEFIDDLSLRENISFGGAGLGYFDENMQHNQIVFEDSIDVGDVFDIVMNDRSIEAMKDYDAHWFQSEIIGLSVNIEKLGYKNISMQVTEDGYLTTNILATGKAFYIGTDACYALRDYVVDNYKGYRLVYVDVNDDIQDSLNDTQDSSSVSSSDDSATVSTVISQGKEPMPE
;
A
#
# COMPACT_ATOMS: atom_id res chain seq x y z
N MET A 1 20.42 -33.85 -13.09
CA MET A 1 18.96 -34.14 -13.10
C MET A 1 18.56 -34.78 -11.78
N LYS A 2 17.83 -34.05 -10.95
CA LYS A 2 16.75 -34.54 -10.08
C LYS A 2 16.02 -33.31 -9.56
N ASN A 3 14.81 -33.11 -10.10
CA ASN A 3 13.86 -32.09 -9.72
C ASN A 3 13.70 -32.07 -8.20
N LYS A 4 14.11 -30.98 -7.57
CA LYS A 4 13.57 -30.57 -6.28
C LYS A 4 12.49 -29.53 -6.59
N ASN A 5 11.33 -29.78 -6.00
CA ASN A 5 10.06 -29.14 -6.27
C ASN A 5 10.15 -27.62 -6.26
N ILE A 6 9.68 -27.01 -7.34
CA ILE A 6 9.40 -25.56 -7.47
C ILE A 6 8.39 -25.08 -6.40
N VAL A 7 7.66 -26.01 -5.77
CA VAL A 7 6.70 -25.76 -4.68
C VAL A 7 7.40 -25.27 -3.39
N ASP A 8 8.69 -25.57 -3.18
CA ASP A 8 9.41 -25.10 -2.00
C ASP A 8 9.84 -23.61 -2.10
N ALA A 9 9.76 -23.01 -3.30
CA ALA A 9 10.11 -21.61 -3.55
C ALA A 9 8.90 -20.65 -3.51
N ILE A 10 7.68 -21.19 -3.43
CA ILE A 10 6.44 -20.41 -3.36
C ILE A 10 5.88 -20.64 -1.96
N GLY A 11 6.25 -19.77 -1.03
CA GLY A 11 5.83 -19.81 0.38
C GLY A 11 4.34 -19.54 0.59
N MET A 12 3.46 -20.36 0.00
CA MET A 12 2.01 -20.35 0.19
C MET A 12 1.43 -21.76 0.11
N VAL A 13 1.89 -22.67 0.97
CA VAL A 13 1.07 -23.80 1.42
C VAL A 13 1.32 -23.99 2.90
N ASP A 14 0.32 -23.65 3.71
CA ASP A 14 0.31 -23.99 5.14
C ASP A 14 0.23 -25.52 5.25
N ASP A 15 1.22 -26.16 5.87
CA ASP A 15 1.24 -27.61 6.11
C ASP A 15 -0.02 -28.08 6.89
N LYS A 16 -0.72 -27.14 7.54
CA LYS A 16 -2.03 -27.36 8.17
C LYS A 16 -3.13 -27.71 7.16
N MET A 17 -3.10 -27.16 5.95
CA MET A 17 -4.09 -27.45 4.89
C MET A 17 -3.88 -28.82 4.23
N LEU A 18 -2.65 -29.38 4.29
CA LEU A 18 -2.36 -30.74 3.83
C LEU A 18 -2.77 -31.81 4.86
N LEU A 19 -2.78 -31.46 6.15
CA LEU A 19 -3.13 -32.37 7.25
C LEU A 19 -4.65 -32.56 7.42
N ASP A 20 -5.46 -31.56 7.09
CA ASP A 20 -6.93 -31.66 7.13
C ASP A 20 -7.50 -32.52 5.97
N ALA A 21 -6.65 -32.96 5.03
CA ALA A 21 -7.00 -33.86 3.94
C ALA A 21 -6.65 -35.35 4.20
N GLN A 22 -6.08 -35.71 5.36
CA GLN A 22 -5.75 -37.11 5.68
C GLN A 22 -6.67 -37.71 6.76
N PRO A 23 -7.41 -38.79 6.45
CA PRO A 23 -8.11 -39.54 7.46
C PRO A 23 -7.10 -40.45 8.19
N ASN A 24 -6.83 -40.10 9.46
CA ASN A 24 -6.09 -40.86 10.48
C ASN A 24 -4.55 -40.69 10.51
N GLY A 25 -4.03 -40.19 11.64
CA GLY A 25 -2.73 -40.64 12.17
C GLY A 25 -1.85 -39.57 12.83
N ASN A 26 -1.88 -39.54 14.17
CA ASN A 26 -0.84 -39.12 15.13
C ASN A 26 -0.25 -37.68 15.12
N LYS A 27 -0.45 -36.99 16.25
CA LYS A 27 0.13 -35.67 16.60
C LYS A 27 1.64 -35.73 16.86
N PRO A 28 2.44 -34.77 16.35
CA PRO A 28 3.75 -34.41 16.90
C PRO A 28 3.73 -33.05 17.63
N GLN A 29 4.73 -32.86 18.49
CA GLN A 29 4.92 -31.74 19.42
C GLN A 29 5.22 -30.40 18.72
N SER A 30 4.71 -29.31 19.31
CA SER A 30 4.81 -27.94 18.81
C SER A 30 6.26 -27.45 18.71
N ARG A 31 6.69 -27.07 17.51
CA ARG A 31 7.82 -26.15 17.31
C ARG A 31 7.25 -24.75 17.08
N HIS A 32 7.78 -23.78 17.83
CA HIS A 32 7.54 -22.35 17.63
C HIS A 32 7.99 -21.98 16.21
N VAL A 33 7.04 -21.61 15.35
CA VAL A 33 7.32 -21.05 14.02
C VAL A 33 7.54 -19.55 14.19
N LYS A 34 8.74 -19.09 13.84
CA LYS A 34 9.11 -17.66 13.80
C LYS A 34 8.57 -17.07 12.49
N SER A 35 7.61 -16.14 12.58
CA SER A 35 7.13 -15.38 11.43
C SER A 35 7.78 -13.98 11.42
N SER A 36 8.74 -13.74 10.54
CA SER A 36 9.28 -12.38 10.30
C SER A 36 9.56 -12.07 8.82
N LEU A 37 8.67 -12.51 7.93
CA LEU A 37 8.70 -12.14 6.51
C LEU A 37 7.62 -11.10 6.13
N MET A 38 7.05 -10.40 7.11
CA MET A 38 5.97 -9.42 6.90
C MET A 38 6.49 -7.97 6.98
N LYS A 39 7.70 -7.71 6.49
CA LYS A 39 8.32 -6.36 6.54
C LYS A 39 8.71 -5.76 5.19
N TRP A 40 8.56 -6.51 4.09
CA TRP A 40 8.80 -5.99 2.73
C TRP A 40 7.59 -6.05 1.80
N VAL A 41 6.45 -6.58 2.27
CA VAL A 41 5.22 -6.71 1.45
C VAL A 41 4.15 -5.66 1.80
N SER A 42 4.19 -5.06 3.00
CA SER A 42 3.11 -4.14 3.42
C SER A 42 3.31 -2.67 3.02
N LEU A 43 4.43 -2.31 2.37
CA LEU A 43 4.61 -0.99 1.75
C LEU A 43 4.40 -1.02 0.22
N ALA A 44 4.27 -2.21 -0.39
CA ALA A 44 4.12 -2.38 -1.83
C ALA A 44 2.66 -2.25 -2.33
N ALA A 45 1.67 -2.17 -1.44
CA ALA A 45 0.27 -1.99 -1.84
C ALA A 45 -0.15 -0.51 -2.01
N CYS A 46 0.69 0.46 -1.62
CA CYS A 46 0.36 1.89 -1.71
C CYS A 46 1.14 2.67 -2.79
N VAL A 47 2.03 2.00 -3.54
CA VAL A 47 2.73 2.63 -4.68
C VAL A 47 1.80 2.82 -5.88
N CYS A 48 0.68 2.09 -5.95
CA CYS A 48 -0.24 2.11 -7.09
C CYS A 48 -0.97 3.44 -7.34
N LEU A 49 -0.92 4.43 -6.43
CA LEU A 49 -1.69 5.67 -6.61
C LEU A 49 -0.92 6.85 -7.21
N VAL A 50 0.43 6.89 -7.18
CA VAL A 50 1.16 8.10 -7.67
C VAL A 50 2.41 7.82 -8.51
N ALA A 51 2.91 6.58 -8.63
CA ALA A 51 3.93 6.26 -9.62
C ALA A 51 3.95 4.78 -10.00
N GLY A 52 3.49 4.46 -11.22
CA GLY A 52 3.91 3.27 -11.98
C GLY A 52 3.38 1.89 -11.53
N ILE A 53 2.38 1.40 -12.28
CA ILE A 53 2.16 0.01 -12.72
C ILE A 53 2.08 -1.14 -11.67
N GLY A 54 0.98 -1.89 -11.76
CA GLY A 54 0.86 -3.33 -11.43
C GLY A 54 0.36 -3.62 -10.01
N ILE A 55 -0.80 -4.24 -9.75
CA ILE A 55 -1.31 -5.51 -10.29
C ILE A 55 -2.85 -5.51 -10.19
N PHE A 56 -3.55 -5.59 -11.31
CA PHE A 56 -4.80 -6.35 -11.41
C PHE A 56 -4.97 -6.93 -12.83
N ALA A 57 -3.97 -7.70 -13.28
CA ALA A 57 -4.13 -8.56 -14.44
C ALA A 57 -4.95 -9.80 -14.04
N LEU A 58 -6.27 -9.71 -14.16
CA LEU A 58 -7.16 -10.85 -14.13
C LEU A 58 -6.88 -11.71 -15.38
N VAL A 59 -6.10 -12.78 -15.20
CA VAL A 59 -5.83 -13.77 -16.26
C VAL A 59 -7.15 -14.43 -16.67
N SER A 60 -7.78 -13.91 -17.71
CA SER A 60 -8.80 -14.64 -18.46
C SER A 60 -8.09 -15.56 -19.45
N LYS A 61 -7.84 -16.81 -19.03
CA LYS A 61 -7.53 -17.89 -19.97
C LYS A 61 -8.79 -18.69 -20.25
N ASN A 62 -9.23 -18.56 -21.51
CA ASN A 62 -10.26 -19.34 -22.16
C ASN A 62 -10.15 -20.84 -21.86
N GLY A 63 -11.23 -21.40 -21.33
CA GLY A 63 -11.46 -22.84 -21.22
C GLY A 63 -12.94 -23.12 -21.43
N SER A 64 -13.33 -23.32 -22.69
CA SER A 64 -14.63 -23.88 -23.08
C SER A 64 -14.81 -25.25 -22.42
N VAL A 65 -15.78 -25.39 -21.50
CA VAL A 65 -16.30 -26.71 -21.10
C VAL A 65 -17.82 -26.65 -21.00
N ASN A 66 -18.43 -27.61 -21.69
CA ASN A 66 -19.86 -27.76 -21.93
C ASN A 66 -20.70 -27.96 -20.66
N THR A 67 -21.94 -27.47 -20.75
CA THR A 67 -23.06 -27.77 -19.87
C THR A 67 -23.42 -29.26 -19.87
N SER A 68 -23.53 -29.87 -18.70
CA SER A 68 -24.60 -30.82 -18.36
C SER A 68 -24.57 -31.19 -16.87
N ASP A 69 -25.68 -30.87 -16.21
CA ASP A 69 -26.37 -31.66 -15.18
C ASP A 69 -25.89 -31.71 -13.70
N VAL A 70 -26.79 -31.18 -12.83
CA VAL A 70 -27.33 -31.82 -11.60
C VAL A 70 -26.43 -31.75 -10.33
N ASP A 71 -26.84 -31.38 -9.12
CA ASP A 71 -28.15 -31.11 -8.50
C ASP A 71 -27.98 -30.17 -7.28
N ALA A 72 -29.07 -29.52 -6.91
CA ALA A 72 -29.17 -28.58 -5.80
C ALA A 72 -28.99 -29.22 -4.40
N SER A 73 -28.29 -28.52 -3.50
CA SER A 73 -28.83 -28.29 -2.14
C SER A 73 -28.09 -27.18 -1.37
N SER A 74 -28.90 -26.25 -0.87
CA SER A 74 -28.76 -25.50 0.38
C SER A 74 -27.85 -24.26 0.45
N ALA A 75 -28.55 -23.10 0.38
CA ALA A 75 -28.40 -21.93 1.25
C ALA A 75 -27.07 -21.15 1.26
N ASN A 76 -27.00 -20.09 0.45
CA ASN A 76 -27.00 -18.71 0.95
C ASN A 76 -27.04 -17.76 -0.25
N GLY A 77 -28.13 -16.98 -0.36
CA GLY A 77 -28.29 -15.98 -1.40
C GLY A 77 -27.39 -14.78 -1.14
N ALA A 78 -26.19 -14.82 -1.72
CA ALA A 78 -25.45 -13.62 -2.09
C ALA A 78 -25.47 -13.56 -3.62
N THR A 79 -26.51 -12.93 -4.17
CA THR A 79 -26.50 -12.46 -5.55
C THR A 79 -25.33 -11.51 -5.70
N LYS A 80 -24.33 -11.91 -6.50
CA LYS A 80 -23.26 -11.06 -7.00
C LYS A 80 -23.90 -9.88 -7.75
N PRO A 81 -23.79 -8.62 -7.32
CA PRO A 81 -24.09 -7.50 -8.17
C PRO A 81 -22.85 -7.25 -9.02
N SER A 82 -23.00 -7.46 -10.32
CA SER A 82 -22.09 -6.99 -11.36
C SER A 82 -22.79 -5.86 -12.08
N VAL A 83 -22.02 -4.87 -12.54
CA VAL A 83 -22.38 -3.62 -13.24
C VAL A 83 -22.48 -2.39 -12.32
N THR A 84 -21.29 -1.86 -12.04
CA THR A 84 -20.90 -0.44 -11.99
C THR A 84 -21.99 0.60 -12.31
N ASP A 85 -22.33 1.41 -11.32
CA ASP A 85 -22.90 2.75 -11.54
C ASP A 85 -21.74 3.77 -11.68
N THR A 86 -20.77 3.46 -12.54
CA THR A 86 -19.65 4.36 -12.88
C THR A 86 -20.06 5.34 -13.97
N ASN A 87 -21.12 6.10 -13.74
CA ASN A 87 -21.55 7.19 -14.62
C ASN A 87 -20.60 8.40 -14.54
N ILE A 88 -19.29 8.15 -14.63
CA ILE A 88 -18.28 9.18 -14.76
C ILE A 88 -18.14 9.46 -16.24
N ASN A 89 -18.47 10.68 -16.64
CA ASN A 89 -18.22 11.14 -17.99
C ASN A 89 -16.71 11.32 -18.20
N SER A 90 -16.00 10.21 -18.46
CA SER A 90 -14.54 10.18 -18.61
C SER A 90 -14.03 11.07 -19.75
N SER A 91 -14.89 11.42 -20.72
CA SER A 91 -14.56 12.37 -21.79
C SER A 91 -14.24 13.78 -21.30
N LYS A 92 -14.55 14.11 -20.04
CA LYS A 92 -14.22 15.41 -19.44
C LYS A 92 -12.74 15.54 -19.07
N PHE A 93 -11.99 14.46 -18.98
CA PHE A 93 -10.60 14.46 -18.54
C PHE A 93 -9.64 14.40 -19.72
N GLU A 94 -8.58 15.21 -19.65
CA GLU A 94 -7.48 15.19 -20.60
C GLU A 94 -6.62 13.92 -20.38
N ASP A 95 -6.07 13.39 -21.47
CA ASP A 95 -5.12 12.28 -21.40
C ASP A 95 -3.75 12.76 -20.91
N LYS A 96 -3.15 11.98 -20.00
CA LYS A 96 -1.75 12.07 -19.62
C LYS A 96 -1.07 10.76 -19.98
N ILE A 97 -0.21 10.82 -20.99
CA ILE A 97 0.52 9.65 -21.51
C ILE A 97 1.71 9.36 -20.61
N ILE A 98 1.81 8.12 -20.15
CA ILE A 98 2.92 7.59 -19.37
C ILE A 98 3.64 6.56 -20.22
N TYR A 99 4.85 6.91 -20.64
CA TYR A 99 5.73 5.99 -21.36
C TYR A 99 6.47 5.10 -20.37
N PHE A 100 6.47 3.79 -20.62
CA PHE A 100 7.23 2.83 -19.83
C PHE A 100 7.95 1.85 -20.75
N ASP A 101 9.07 1.29 -20.28
CA ASP A 101 9.83 0.28 -20.99
C ASP A 101 9.61 -1.07 -20.29
N SER A 102 8.83 -1.96 -20.93
CA SER A 102 8.58 -3.31 -20.41
C SER A 102 9.82 -4.22 -20.41
N SER A 103 10.91 -3.81 -21.08
CA SER A 103 12.15 -4.58 -21.16
C SER A 103 13.09 -4.37 -19.96
N ASP A 104 12.84 -3.34 -19.14
CA ASP A 104 13.60 -3.02 -17.93
C ASP A 104 13.15 -3.82 -16.68
N GLU A 105 12.22 -4.77 -16.83
CA GLU A 105 11.87 -5.74 -15.77
C GLU A 105 12.96 -6.81 -15.60
N GLN A 106 14.15 -6.38 -15.19
CA GLN A 106 15.09 -7.28 -14.53
C GLN A 106 14.75 -7.25 -13.04
N GLU A 107 14.09 -8.30 -12.55
CA GLU A 107 13.95 -8.56 -11.12
C GLU A 107 15.35 -8.60 -10.50
N ALA A 108 15.82 -7.46 -10.00
CA ALA A 108 16.90 -7.43 -9.05
C ALA A 108 16.37 -8.16 -7.83
N VAL A 109 16.80 -9.42 -7.65
CA VAL A 109 16.58 -10.12 -6.40
C VAL A 109 17.39 -9.34 -5.35
N ASP A 110 16.72 -8.40 -4.69
CA ASP A 110 17.34 -7.59 -3.65
C ASP A 110 17.85 -8.52 -2.56
N ARG A 111 19.17 -8.59 -2.42
CA ARG A 111 19.79 -9.31 -1.31
C ARG A 111 19.40 -8.60 -0.02
N LEU A 112 19.02 -9.36 1.01
CA LEU A 112 18.83 -8.77 2.34
C LEU A 112 20.13 -8.06 2.77
N PRO A 113 20.05 -6.85 3.36
CA PRO A 113 21.23 -6.20 3.91
C PRO A 113 21.78 -7.05 5.06
N LYS A 114 23.10 -7.14 5.16
CA LYS A 114 23.75 -7.74 6.33
C LYS A 114 23.59 -6.82 7.53
N TRP A 115 23.68 -7.37 8.74
CA TRP A 115 23.54 -6.58 9.98
C TRP A 115 24.41 -5.33 9.98
N ASP A 116 25.70 -5.43 9.68
CA ASP A 116 26.61 -4.27 9.68
C ASP A 116 26.33 -3.23 8.57
N GLU A 117 25.55 -3.60 7.55
CA GLU A 117 25.10 -2.70 6.46
C GLU A 117 23.83 -1.93 6.84
N MET A 118 23.10 -2.35 7.88
CA MET A 118 21.85 -1.74 8.31
C MET A 118 22.08 -0.51 9.19
N THR A 119 21.19 0.47 9.04
CA THR A 119 21.04 1.62 9.97
C THR A 119 20.58 1.14 11.36
N ILE A 120 20.62 2.00 12.38
CA ILE A 120 20.29 1.57 13.75
C ILE A 120 18.79 1.31 13.91
N GLU A 121 17.97 2.09 13.23
CA GLU A 121 16.53 1.98 13.15
C GLU A 121 16.09 0.71 12.41
N ASP A 122 16.80 0.35 11.33
CA ASP A 122 16.51 -0.89 10.60
C ASP A 122 16.94 -2.11 11.41
N LYS A 123 18.07 -2.01 12.14
CA LYS A 123 18.54 -3.08 13.05
C LYS A 123 17.51 -3.40 14.10
N TYR A 124 16.93 -2.39 14.74
CA TYR A 124 16.08 -2.55 15.92
C TYR A 124 14.60 -2.32 15.61
N SER A 125 14.04 -3.14 14.75
CA SER A 125 12.69 -2.90 14.22
C SER A 125 11.53 -3.30 15.12
N ASP A 126 11.74 -4.12 16.14
CA ASP A 126 10.67 -4.59 17.03
C ASP A 126 10.85 -4.04 18.44
N LEU A 127 9.90 -3.28 18.94
CA LEU A 127 9.89 -2.76 20.31
C LEU A 127 8.82 -3.49 21.11
N LYS A 128 9.25 -4.12 22.21
CA LYS A 128 8.34 -4.66 23.21
C LYS A 128 8.50 -3.85 24.48
N LEU A 129 7.41 -3.21 24.90
CA LEU A 129 7.43 -2.39 26.08
C LEU A 129 7.33 -3.29 27.33
N ASP A 130 8.32 -3.20 28.22
CA ASP A 130 8.43 -4.09 29.38
C ASP A 130 7.68 -3.58 30.62
N THR A 131 7.07 -2.39 30.54
CA THR A 131 6.49 -1.70 31.69
C THR A 131 5.03 -1.36 31.44
N VAL A 132 4.18 -1.55 32.44
CA VAL A 132 2.87 -0.89 32.44
C VAL A 132 3.13 0.59 32.71
N ILE A 133 2.91 1.43 31.70
CA ILE A 133 3.01 2.88 31.87
C ILE A 133 1.72 3.34 32.54
N GLU A 134 1.84 3.90 33.74
CA GLU A 134 0.78 4.66 34.38
C GLU A 134 0.97 6.12 33.99
N SER A 135 0.19 6.58 33.01
CA SER A 135 0.13 8.00 32.63
C SER A 135 -1.13 8.63 33.21
N GLU A 136 -1.01 9.83 33.77
CA GLU A 136 -2.18 10.61 34.23
C GLU A 136 -3.16 10.92 33.09
N LYS A 137 -2.70 10.93 31.83
CA LYS A 137 -3.54 11.16 30.64
C LYS A 137 -4.20 9.89 30.10
N CYS A 138 -3.53 8.74 30.22
CA CYS A 138 -3.91 7.52 29.51
C CYS A 138 -4.41 6.40 30.44
N GLY A 139 -4.34 6.60 31.76
CA GLY A 139 -4.61 5.56 32.74
C GLY A 139 -3.56 4.44 32.70
N LYS A 140 -3.94 3.26 33.19
CA LYS A 140 -3.10 2.06 33.19
C LYS A 140 -3.26 1.35 31.85
N MET A 141 -2.28 1.49 30.95
CA MET A 141 -2.32 0.85 29.64
C MET A 141 -1.53 -0.46 29.65
N ASP A 142 -2.18 -1.56 29.22
CA ASP A 142 -1.49 -2.80 28.90
C ASP A 142 -0.79 -2.64 27.56
N MET A 143 0.48 -2.26 27.62
CA MET A 143 1.32 -2.01 26.45
C MET A 143 2.11 -3.27 26.05
N SER A 144 1.61 -4.47 26.38
CA SER A 144 2.23 -5.74 25.94
C SER A 144 2.24 -5.94 24.43
N HIS A 145 1.69 -4.99 23.67
CA HIS A 145 1.72 -4.90 22.23
C HIS A 145 3.14 -4.77 21.68
N ILE A 146 3.35 -5.39 20.52
CA ILE A 146 4.59 -5.26 19.74
C ILE A 146 4.44 -4.00 18.90
N TYR A 147 5.32 -3.03 19.13
CA TYR A 147 5.46 -1.88 18.26
C TYR A 147 6.52 -2.17 17.21
N ILE A 148 6.31 -1.67 16.00
CA ILE A 148 7.24 -1.86 14.88
C ILE A 148 7.77 -0.49 14.45
N THR A 149 9.06 -0.38 14.21
CA THR A 149 9.66 0.86 13.69
C THR A 149 9.07 1.20 12.32
N ASN A 150 8.84 2.49 12.05
CA ASN A 150 8.59 2.97 10.69
C ASN A 150 9.86 3.58 10.04
N SER A 151 11.04 3.32 10.65
CA SER A 151 12.35 3.88 10.27
C SER A 151 12.35 5.41 10.09
N HIS A 152 11.46 6.11 10.80
CA HIS A 152 11.33 7.56 10.76
C HIS A 152 11.97 8.17 12.00
N GLU A 153 12.97 9.02 11.80
CA GLU A 153 13.52 9.87 12.86
C GLU A 153 12.53 11.00 13.17
N LEU A 154 12.07 11.06 14.41
CA LEU A 154 11.12 12.06 14.90
C LEU A 154 11.83 13.39 15.16
N ASP A 155 11.22 14.50 14.73
CA ASP A 155 11.67 15.84 15.10
C ASP A 155 11.58 16.03 16.63
N ILE A 156 12.63 16.60 17.23
CA ILE A 156 12.65 16.93 18.65
C ILE A 156 11.51 17.87 19.06
N ALA A 157 11.01 18.69 18.13
CA ALA A 157 9.85 19.55 18.33
C ALA A 157 8.57 18.75 18.60
N ASP A 158 8.46 17.53 18.08
CA ASP A 158 7.32 16.62 18.27
C ASP A 158 7.52 15.61 19.41
N LEU A 159 8.71 15.55 20.01
CA LEU A 159 8.98 14.70 21.16
C LEU A 159 8.19 15.18 22.40
N GLY A 160 7.47 14.25 23.04
CA GLY A 160 6.77 14.46 24.30
C GLY A 160 7.58 14.04 25.52
N GLU A 161 6.87 13.76 26.62
CA GLU A 161 7.49 13.36 27.88
C GLU A 161 8.04 11.93 27.82
N LYS A 162 9.06 11.66 28.63
CA LYS A 162 9.57 10.29 28.81
C LYS A 162 8.51 9.47 29.57
N ILE A 163 8.09 8.36 28.97
CA ILE A 163 7.06 7.48 29.54
C ILE A 163 7.62 6.16 30.06
N GLY A 164 8.84 5.79 29.69
CA GLY A 164 9.47 4.62 30.26
C GLY A 164 10.72 4.16 29.53
N THR A 165 10.89 2.85 29.54
CA THR A 165 12.02 2.15 28.94
C THR A 165 11.54 0.81 28.38
N ALA A 166 12.18 0.34 27.30
CA ALA A 166 11.81 -0.89 26.63
C ALA A 166 13.04 -1.62 26.09
N ASN A 167 12.87 -2.93 25.82
CA ASN A 167 13.79 -3.67 24.98
C ASN A 167 13.35 -3.56 23.51
N VAL A 168 14.24 -3.05 22.67
CA VAL A 168 14.11 -3.13 21.21
C VAL A 168 14.94 -4.30 20.69
N LYS A 169 14.43 -4.98 19.67
CA LYS A 169 14.95 -6.22 19.14
C LYS A 169 15.19 -6.12 17.64
N GLY A 170 16.17 -6.88 17.20
CA GLY A 170 16.56 -7.03 15.81
C GLY A 170 17.00 -8.44 15.52
N TYR A 171 16.91 -8.87 14.26
CA TYR A 171 17.33 -10.20 13.85
C TYR A 171 18.34 -10.14 12.70
N ASP A 172 19.54 -10.67 12.96
CA ASP A 172 20.52 -10.94 11.91
C ASP A 172 20.16 -12.26 11.22
N HIS A 173 19.72 -12.16 9.97
CA HIS A 173 19.29 -13.33 9.18
C HIS A 173 20.46 -14.18 8.70
N TYR A 174 21.67 -13.63 8.64
CA TYR A 174 22.85 -14.36 8.16
C TYR A 174 23.52 -15.15 9.28
N GLU A 175 23.58 -14.57 10.48
CA GLU A 175 24.15 -15.22 11.66
C GLU A 175 23.08 -15.96 12.51
N GLU A 176 21.80 -15.77 12.20
CA GLU A 176 20.65 -16.31 12.94
C GLU A 176 20.58 -15.86 14.42
N ILE A 177 21.02 -14.63 14.69
CA ILE A 177 21.13 -14.06 16.04
C ILE A 177 20.06 -12.99 16.27
N GLU A 178 19.40 -13.05 17.43
CA GLU A 178 18.56 -11.96 17.93
C GLU A 178 19.43 -10.99 18.75
N HIS A 179 19.42 -9.71 18.37
CA HIS A 179 20.04 -8.64 19.12
C HIS A 179 18.99 -7.91 19.94
N THR A 180 19.39 -7.39 21.11
CA THR A 180 18.52 -6.60 21.98
C THR A 180 19.26 -5.36 22.47
N MET A 181 18.54 -4.24 22.57
CA MET A 181 19.03 -2.99 23.14
C MET A 181 17.97 -2.44 24.09
N TYR A 182 18.42 -1.85 25.20
CA TYR A 182 17.55 -1.20 26.19
C TYR A 182 17.53 0.30 25.96
N VAL A 183 16.34 0.87 25.74
CA VAL A 183 16.15 2.25 25.29
C VAL A 183 15.14 3.01 26.15
N ALA A 184 15.26 4.34 26.16
CA ALA A 184 14.23 5.21 26.72
C ALA A 184 13.10 5.40 25.70
N VAL A 185 11.86 5.43 26.18
CA VAL A 185 10.64 5.57 25.37
C VAL A 185 9.89 6.84 25.79
N TYR A 186 9.37 7.55 24.81
CA TYR A 186 8.77 8.88 24.93
C TYR A 186 7.42 8.94 24.20
N GLU A 187 6.57 9.87 24.63
CA GLU A 187 5.38 10.28 23.89
C GLU A 187 5.75 10.95 22.56
N ILE A 188 4.81 10.90 21.62
CA ILE A 188 4.79 11.76 20.43
C ILE A 188 3.67 12.79 20.66
N LYS A 189 3.95 14.08 20.51
CA LYS A 189 2.96 15.14 20.76
C LYS A 189 1.75 14.98 19.84
N SER A 190 0.56 15.07 20.45
CA SER A 190 -0.74 14.92 19.78
C SER A 190 -0.98 13.52 19.18
N VAL A 191 -0.26 12.50 19.65
CA VAL A 191 -0.50 11.10 19.31
C VAL A 191 -0.57 10.28 20.59
N ALA A 192 -1.60 9.47 20.71
CA ALA A 192 -1.80 8.63 21.87
C ALA A 192 -0.75 7.50 21.93
N PRO A 193 -0.16 7.20 23.10
CA PRO A 193 0.90 6.19 23.22
C PRO A 193 0.48 4.78 22.77
N HIS A 194 -0.80 4.43 22.87
CA HIS A 194 -1.31 3.15 22.37
C HIS A 194 -1.39 3.08 20.84
N CYS A 195 -1.20 4.18 20.13
CA CYS A 195 -1.05 4.23 18.67
C CYS A 195 0.43 4.21 18.24
N ALA A 196 1.25 5.08 18.82
CA ALA A 196 2.66 5.17 18.49
C ALA A 196 3.48 5.81 19.63
N VAL A 197 4.76 5.47 19.69
CA VAL A 197 5.73 6.00 20.65
C VAL A 197 7.05 6.32 19.96
N ALA A 198 7.90 7.10 20.60
CA ALA A 198 9.26 7.33 20.15
C ALA A 198 10.27 6.61 21.03
N ALA A 199 11.32 6.04 20.45
CA ALA A 199 12.42 5.43 21.21
C ALA A 199 13.78 6.06 20.85
N GLU A 200 14.60 6.31 21.87
CA GLU A 200 15.94 6.87 21.69
C GLU A 200 16.93 5.74 21.39
N LEU A 201 17.24 5.52 20.10
CA LEU A 201 18.15 4.46 19.66
C LEU A 201 19.62 4.88 19.74
N SER A 202 19.89 6.17 19.59
CA SER A 202 21.19 6.76 19.84
C SER A 202 21.02 8.15 20.44
N LYS A 203 22.06 8.67 21.08
CA LYS A 203 21.99 9.91 21.88
C LYS A 203 21.37 11.06 21.08
N GLY A 204 20.18 11.48 21.50
CA GLY A 204 19.43 12.58 20.88
C GLY A 204 18.77 12.27 19.53
N LYS A 205 18.69 10.99 19.12
CA LYS A 205 17.97 10.53 17.93
C LYS A 205 16.84 9.62 18.33
N TYR A 206 15.62 10.03 17.99
CA TYR A 206 14.38 9.39 18.40
C TYR A 206 13.69 8.83 17.17
N TYR A 207 13.24 7.58 17.23
CA TYR A 207 12.61 6.92 16.09
C TYR A 207 11.18 6.50 16.43
N VAL A 208 10.28 6.61 15.45
CA VAL A 208 8.87 6.28 15.61
C VAL A 208 8.65 4.78 15.56
N TYR A 209 7.91 4.30 16.55
CA TYR A 209 7.43 2.94 16.67
C TYR A 209 5.89 2.95 16.70
N ILE A 210 5.27 2.22 15.77
CA ILE A 210 3.83 2.16 15.56
C ILE A 210 3.22 0.88 16.14
N ASN A 211 2.07 0.98 16.78
CA ASN A 211 1.31 -0.17 17.26
C ASN A 211 0.42 -0.72 16.14
N HIS A 212 0.88 -1.77 15.46
CA HIS A 212 0.08 -2.43 14.42
C HIS A 212 -1.20 -3.07 14.98
N SER A 213 -1.22 -3.41 16.27
CA SER A 213 -2.38 -4.04 16.92
C SER A 213 -3.45 -3.03 17.33
N TYR A 214 -3.23 -1.73 17.10
CA TYR A 214 -4.20 -0.70 17.45
C TYR A 214 -5.52 -0.87 16.69
N LYS A 215 -6.61 -0.93 17.45
CA LYS A 215 -7.99 -1.03 16.95
C LYS A 215 -8.86 0.01 17.66
N PRO A 216 -9.26 1.10 17.00
CA PRO A 216 -10.20 2.06 17.58
C PRO A 216 -11.56 1.38 17.79
N GLN A 217 -12.36 1.83 18.77
CA GLN A 217 -13.76 1.41 18.88
C GLN A 217 -14.67 2.23 17.97
N THR A 218 -14.34 3.51 17.75
CA THR A 218 -15.14 4.43 16.95
C THR A 218 -14.27 5.28 16.03
N LEU A 219 -14.88 5.86 14.99
CA LEU A 219 -14.22 6.84 14.12
C LEU A 219 -13.74 8.06 14.93
N GLY A 220 -14.53 8.47 15.93
CA GLY A 220 -14.17 9.57 16.84
C GLY A 220 -12.92 9.30 17.66
N GLU A 221 -12.77 8.08 18.19
CA GLU A 221 -11.56 7.64 18.90
C GLU A 221 -10.36 7.60 17.96
N PHE A 222 -10.53 7.07 16.75
CA PHE A 222 -9.47 7.04 15.74
C PHE A 222 -8.94 8.44 15.38
N ILE A 223 -9.86 9.39 15.23
CA ILE A 223 -9.54 10.80 14.96
C ILE A 223 -8.79 11.42 16.14
N ASP A 224 -9.26 11.21 17.37
CA ASP A 224 -8.67 11.83 18.56
C ASP A 224 -7.30 11.24 18.92
N ASP A 225 -7.18 9.91 18.88
CA ASP A 225 -5.97 9.20 19.27
C ASP A 225 -4.77 9.58 18.40
N LEU A 226 -5.01 9.91 17.13
CA LEU A 226 -3.98 10.36 16.21
C LEU A 226 -3.99 11.88 15.97
N SER A 227 -4.92 12.60 16.61
CA SER A 227 -5.24 14.01 16.32
C SER A 227 -5.29 14.28 14.81
N LEU A 228 -6.04 13.43 14.08
CA LEU A 228 -5.98 13.38 12.61
C LEU A 228 -6.27 14.74 11.96
N ARG A 229 -7.21 15.54 12.49
CA ARG A 229 -7.56 16.85 11.92
C ARG A 229 -6.35 17.81 11.86
N GLU A 230 -5.38 17.65 12.75
CA GLU A 230 -4.16 18.49 12.81
C GLU A 230 -2.95 17.83 12.16
N ASN A 231 -2.91 16.50 12.12
CA ASN A 231 -1.72 15.73 11.73
C ASN A 231 -1.79 15.10 10.34
N ILE A 232 -2.98 15.03 9.73
CA ILE A 232 -3.16 14.45 8.40
C ILE A 232 -3.05 15.53 7.32
N SER A 233 -2.49 15.16 6.18
CA SER A 233 -2.66 15.88 4.93
C SER A 233 -3.02 14.91 3.82
N PHE A 234 -3.82 15.38 2.87
CA PHE A 234 -4.15 14.62 1.68
C PHE A 234 -3.27 15.09 0.51
N GLY A 235 -2.62 14.12 -0.12
CA GLY A 235 -1.97 14.34 -1.42
C GLY A 235 -3.02 14.34 -2.53
N GLY A 236 -2.69 13.70 -3.64
CA GLY A 236 -3.62 13.49 -4.74
C GLY A 236 -4.69 12.44 -4.46
N ALA A 237 -5.56 12.24 -5.44
CA ALA A 237 -6.60 11.22 -5.43
C ALA A 237 -6.56 10.36 -6.70
N GLY A 238 -7.09 9.14 -6.62
CA GLY A 238 -7.20 8.22 -7.75
C GLY A 238 -8.58 7.59 -7.81
N LEU A 239 -9.06 7.39 -9.02
CA LEU A 239 -10.32 6.72 -9.30
C LEU A 239 -10.12 5.71 -10.44
N GLY A 240 -10.46 4.46 -10.20
CA GLY A 240 -10.50 3.41 -11.22
C GLY A 240 -11.90 3.25 -11.82
N TYR A 241 -11.99 2.96 -13.11
CA TYR A 241 -13.26 2.61 -13.75
C TYR A 241 -13.05 1.64 -14.91
N PHE A 242 -14.09 0.90 -15.27
CA PHE A 242 -14.12 0.09 -16.48
C PHE A 242 -14.87 0.84 -17.58
N ASP A 243 -14.31 0.87 -18.79
CA ASP A 243 -15.01 1.41 -19.95
C ASP A 243 -15.99 0.40 -20.57
N GLU A 244 -16.63 0.80 -21.68
CA GLU A 244 -17.58 -0.05 -22.42
C GLU A 244 -16.97 -1.36 -22.96
N ASN A 245 -15.64 -1.41 -23.09
CA ASN A 245 -14.88 -2.58 -23.54
C ASN A 245 -14.34 -3.41 -22.36
N MET A 246 -14.76 -3.11 -21.13
CA MET A 246 -14.24 -3.69 -19.90
C MET A 246 -12.73 -3.48 -19.71
N GLN A 247 -12.15 -2.44 -20.30
CA GLN A 247 -10.78 -2.06 -20.01
C GLN A 247 -10.74 -1.21 -18.75
N HIS A 248 -9.82 -1.55 -17.84
CA HIS A 248 -9.59 -0.78 -16.63
C HIS A 248 -8.83 0.51 -16.97
N ASN A 249 -9.39 1.63 -16.55
CA ASN A 249 -8.86 2.97 -16.74
C ASN A 249 -8.72 3.66 -15.38
N GLN A 250 -7.86 4.68 -15.31
CA GLN A 250 -7.64 5.45 -14.09
C GLN A 250 -7.69 6.95 -14.37
N ILE A 251 -8.34 7.69 -13.48
CA ILE A 251 -8.24 9.14 -13.38
C ILE A 251 -7.43 9.48 -12.15
N VAL A 252 -6.45 10.37 -12.29
CA VAL A 252 -5.64 10.90 -11.19
C VAL A 252 -5.83 12.38 -11.00
N PHE A 253 -5.86 12.81 -9.75
CA PHE A 253 -5.92 14.19 -9.32
C PHE A 253 -4.63 14.46 -8.54
N GLU A 254 -3.77 15.36 -9.04
CA GLU A 254 -2.42 15.52 -8.50
C GLU A 254 -2.33 16.57 -7.39
N ASP A 255 -3.29 17.49 -7.36
CA ASP A 255 -3.36 18.56 -6.37
C ASP A 255 -3.76 18.02 -4.99
N SER A 256 -3.25 18.64 -3.94
CA SER A 256 -3.60 18.32 -2.55
C SER A 256 -5.08 18.55 -2.29
N ILE A 257 -5.75 17.56 -1.69
CA ILE A 257 -7.16 17.66 -1.31
C ILE A 257 -7.32 18.36 0.05
N ASP A 258 -8.34 19.22 0.18
CA ASP A 258 -8.59 19.97 1.41
C ASP A 258 -9.01 19.05 2.57
N VAL A 259 -8.29 19.16 3.69
CA VAL A 259 -8.53 18.34 4.88
C VAL A 259 -9.89 18.65 5.50
N GLY A 260 -10.30 19.91 5.53
CA GLY A 260 -11.57 20.32 6.10
C GLY A 260 -12.75 19.69 5.38
N ASP A 261 -12.77 19.82 4.05
CA ASP A 261 -13.85 19.28 3.23
C ASP A 261 -13.94 17.75 3.31
N VAL A 262 -12.79 17.04 3.28
CA VAL A 262 -12.78 15.57 3.44
C VAL A 262 -13.36 15.16 4.79
N PHE A 263 -12.98 15.84 5.88
CA PHE A 263 -13.55 15.51 7.19
C PHE A 263 -15.04 15.79 7.26
N ASP A 264 -15.49 16.91 6.71
CA ASP A 264 -16.88 17.33 6.79
C ASP A 264 -17.79 16.37 5.99
N ILE A 265 -17.27 15.76 4.92
CA ILE A 265 -17.95 14.75 4.10
C ILE A 265 -17.90 13.35 4.75
N VAL A 266 -16.71 12.82 5.06
CA VAL A 266 -16.55 11.38 5.41
C VAL A 266 -16.06 11.10 6.82
N MET A 267 -15.68 12.12 7.61
CA MET A 267 -15.17 11.94 8.98
C MET A 267 -15.96 12.72 10.05
N ASN A 268 -17.17 13.18 9.71
CA ASN A 268 -18.04 13.99 10.56
C ASN A 268 -18.73 13.17 11.66
N ASP A 269 -19.29 12.00 11.33
CA ASP A 269 -19.98 11.17 12.33
C ASP A 269 -18.96 10.38 13.16
N ARG A 270 -18.56 11.00 14.25
CA ARG A 270 -17.60 10.46 15.22
C ARG A 270 -18.11 9.22 15.96
N SER A 271 -19.41 8.92 15.90
CA SER A 271 -20.01 7.80 16.64
C SER A 271 -19.95 6.47 15.92
N ILE A 272 -19.55 6.46 14.64
CA ILE A 272 -19.48 5.25 13.81
C ILE A 272 -18.53 4.24 14.44
N GLU A 273 -19.04 3.04 14.72
CA GLU A 273 -18.24 1.94 15.24
C GLU A 273 -17.23 1.45 14.19
N ALA A 274 -16.02 1.14 14.65
CA ALA A 274 -15.03 0.48 13.82
C ALA A 274 -15.45 -0.97 13.54
N MET A 275 -15.24 -1.41 12.31
CA MET A 275 -15.42 -2.82 11.95
C MET A 275 -14.44 -3.70 12.73
N LYS A 276 -14.95 -4.77 13.34
CA LYS A 276 -14.13 -5.68 14.18
C LYS A 276 -13.21 -6.60 13.36
N ASP A 277 -13.73 -7.13 12.26
CA ASP A 277 -13.09 -8.16 11.44
C ASP A 277 -12.87 -7.68 10.00
N TYR A 278 -11.97 -6.71 9.84
CA TYR A 278 -11.62 -6.13 8.53
C TYR A 278 -11.27 -7.21 7.49
N ASP A 279 -10.37 -8.14 7.83
CA ASP A 279 -9.86 -9.15 6.90
C ASP A 279 -10.89 -10.21 6.50
N ALA A 280 -12.00 -10.32 7.24
CA ALA A 280 -13.09 -11.23 6.92
C ALA A 280 -14.14 -10.58 6.01
N HIS A 281 -14.05 -9.26 5.79
CA HIS A 281 -15.02 -8.50 5.02
C HIS A 281 -14.58 -8.38 3.56
N TRP A 282 -15.50 -8.73 2.65
CA TRP A 282 -15.28 -8.59 1.23
C TRP A 282 -15.88 -7.27 0.75
N PHE A 283 -15.10 -6.19 0.86
CA PHE A 283 -15.50 -4.86 0.41
C PHE A 283 -15.83 -4.87 -1.08
N GLN A 284 -16.85 -4.11 -1.47
CA GLN A 284 -17.06 -3.79 -2.88
C GLN A 284 -15.96 -2.86 -3.40
N SER A 285 -15.97 -2.62 -4.71
CA SER A 285 -14.96 -1.82 -5.40
C SER A 285 -14.75 -0.46 -4.74
N GLU A 286 -13.51 -0.01 -4.78
CA GLU A 286 -13.15 1.36 -4.45
C GLU A 286 -13.83 2.33 -5.42
N ILE A 287 -14.48 3.36 -4.87
CA ILE A 287 -15.04 4.46 -5.65
C ILE A 287 -13.94 5.51 -5.90
N ILE A 288 -13.22 5.91 -4.85
CA ILE A 288 -12.11 6.87 -4.93
C ILE A 288 -11.16 6.64 -3.76
N GLY A 289 -9.86 6.81 -4.02
CA GLY A 289 -8.78 6.70 -3.06
C GLY A 289 -8.03 8.02 -2.93
N LEU A 290 -7.66 8.36 -1.70
CA LEU A 290 -6.88 9.52 -1.34
C LEU A 290 -5.50 9.09 -0.84
N SER A 291 -4.48 9.79 -1.33
CA SER A 291 -3.14 9.75 -0.76
C SER A 291 -3.15 10.43 0.61
N VAL A 292 -2.63 9.75 1.62
CA VAL A 292 -2.56 10.25 3.00
C VAL A 292 -1.11 10.36 3.44
N ASN A 293 -0.78 11.48 4.07
CA ASN A 293 0.48 11.69 4.77
C ASN A 293 0.23 12.02 6.24
N ILE A 294 1.06 11.46 7.12
CA ILE A 294 1.13 11.81 8.55
C ILE A 294 2.62 11.93 8.87
N GLU A 295 3.16 13.14 8.69
CA GLU A 295 4.60 13.39 8.74
C GLU A 295 5.22 12.96 10.07
N LYS A 296 4.55 13.24 11.20
CA LYS A 296 5.02 12.86 12.55
C LYS A 296 5.23 11.37 12.73
N LEU A 297 4.56 10.55 11.93
CA LEU A 297 4.67 9.09 11.98
C LEU A 297 5.53 8.53 10.84
N GLY A 298 6.08 9.40 9.98
CA GLY A 298 6.82 9.00 8.78
C GLY A 298 5.94 8.45 7.67
N TYR A 299 4.61 8.58 7.76
CA TYR A 299 3.72 8.12 6.71
C TYR A 299 3.69 9.10 5.54
N LYS A 300 4.01 8.59 4.36
CA LYS A 300 3.89 9.29 3.09
C LYS A 300 3.16 8.41 2.10
N ASN A 301 2.15 8.97 1.45
CA ASN A 301 1.37 8.31 0.41
C ASN A 301 0.81 6.93 0.84
N ILE A 302 0.29 6.82 2.07
CA ILE A 302 -0.53 5.68 2.48
C ILE A 302 -1.98 5.89 2.03
N SER A 303 -2.86 4.89 2.19
CA SER A 303 -4.19 4.94 1.59
C SER A 303 -5.31 5.26 2.60
N MET A 304 -6.24 6.08 2.12
CA MET A 304 -7.60 6.16 2.63
C MET A 304 -8.54 6.15 1.45
N GLN A 305 -9.57 5.31 1.47
CA GLN A 305 -10.45 5.12 0.32
C GLN A 305 -11.89 4.92 0.77
N VAL A 306 -12.81 5.11 -0.17
CA VAL A 306 -14.23 4.83 0.04
C VAL A 306 -14.75 3.80 -0.95
N THR A 307 -15.67 2.94 -0.51
CA THR A 307 -16.13 1.77 -1.27
C THR A 307 -17.60 1.90 -1.70
N GLU A 308 -17.96 1.18 -2.76
CA GLU A 308 -19.33 1.15 -3.32
C GLU A 308 -20.40 0.72 -2.31
N ASP A 309 -20.04 -0.13 -1.35
CA ASP A 309 -20.91 -0.61 -0.28
C ASP A 309 -20.92 0.30 0.97
N GLY A 310 -20.32 1.49 0.91
CA GLY A 310 -20.53 2.54 1.91
C GLY A 310 -19.49 2.59 3.04
N TYR A 311 -18.29 2.05 2.84
CA TYR A 311 -17.23 2.08 3.85
C TYR A 311 -16.16 3.11 3.53
N LEU A 312 -15.68 3.80 4.57
CA LEU A 312 -14.37 4.42 4.61
C LEU A 312 -13.36 3.37 5.09
N THR A 313 -12.30 3.13 4.33
CA THR A 313 -11.21 2.23 4.72
C THR A 313 -9.86 2.92 4.69
N THR A 314 -8.94 2.47 5.54
CA THR A 314 -7.57 3.00 5.61
C THR A 314 -6.61 1.98 6.22
N ASN A 315 -5.33 2.12 5.90
CA ASN A 315 -4.23 1.35 6.49
C ASN A 315 -3.30 2.19 7.39
N ILE A 316 -3.73 3.37 7.85
CA ILE A 316 -3.02 4.13 8.90
C ILE A 316 -2.75 3.21 10.10
N LEU A 317 -1.50 3.21 10.60
CA LEU A 317 -0.97 2.26 11.60
C LEU A 317 -0.83 0.81 11.07
N ALA A 318 -0.57 0.66 9.77
CA ALA A 318 -0.20 -0.57 9.06
C ALA A 318 -1.24 -1.71 9.04
N THR A 319 -2.41 -1.53 9.64
CA THR A 319 -3.51 -2.50 9.64
C THR A 319 -4.80 -1.87 9.14
N GLY A 320 -5.59 -2.67 8.41
CA GLY A 320 -6.87 -2.26 7.85
C GLY A 320 -7.86 -1.84 8.92
N LYS A 321 -8.50 -0.70 8.69
CA LYS A 321 -9.60 -0.14 9.50
C LYS A 321 -10.72 0.22 8.54
N ALA A 322 -11.97 -0.04 8.96
CA ALA A 322 -13.14 0.29 8.17
C ALA A 322 -14.25 0.86 9.04
N PHE A 323 -14.96 1.84 8.50
CA PHE A 323 -16.08 2.54 9.14
C PHE A 323 -17.22 2.63 8.13
N TYR A 324 -18.42 2.17 8.49
CA TYR A 324 -19.58 2.28 7.61
C TYR A 324 -20.14 3.71 7.66
N ILE A 325 -19.80 4.51 6.65
CA ILE A 325 -20.20 5.93 6.54
C ILE A 325 -21.45 6.11 5.67
N GLY A 326 -21.92 5.04 5.03
CA GLY A 326 -23.04 5.05 4.10
C GLY A 326 -22.63 5.42 2.67
N THR A 327 -23.37 4.90 1.70
CA THR A 327 -23.08 5.07 0.27
C THR A 327 -23.10 6.53 -0.16
N ASP A 328 -24.02 7.33 0.39
CA ASP A 328 -24.19 8.74 0.04
C ASP A 328 -22.94 9.56 0.37
N ALA A 329 -22.30 9.31 1.52
CA ALA A 329 -21.06 9.98 1.91
C ALA A 329 -19.88 9.55 1.02
N CYS A 330 -19.78 8.27 0.67
CA CYS A 330 -18.75 7.77 -0.25
C CYS A 330 -18.84 8.46 -1.63
N TYR A 331 -20.04 8.52 -2.20
CA TYR A 331 -20.25 9.16 -3.50
C TYR A 331 -20.11 10.69 -3.42
N ALA A 332 -20.50 11.32 -2.30
CA ALA A 332 -20.26 12.73 -2.08
C ALA A 332 -18.75 13.08 -2.09
N LEU A 333 -17.89 12.23 -1.51
CA LEU A 333 -16.44 12.43 -1.58
C LEU A 333 -15.92 12.33 -3.01
N ARG A 334 -16.37 11.30 -3.75
CA ARG A 334 -16.01 11.15 -5.17
C ARG A 334 -16.37 12.40 -5.95
N ASP A 335 -17.64 12.82 -5.86
CA ASP A 335 -18.16 13.95 -6.65
C ASP A 335 -17.46 15.24 -6.27
N TYR A 336 -17.22 15.46 -4.98
CA TYR A 336 -16.43 16.58 -4.49
C TYR A 336 -15.05 16.66 -5.17
N VAL A 337 -14.28 15.56 -5.18
CA VAL A 337 -12.95 15.55 -5.82
C VAL A 337 -13.07 15.76 -7.34
N VAL A 338 -13.98 15.03 -7.96
CA VAL A 338 -14.21 15.01 -9.42
C VAL A 338 -14.66 16.37 -9.97
N ASP A 339 -15.34 17.19 -9.18
CA ASP A 339 -15.89 18.49 -9.60
C ASP A 339 -15.01 19.68 -9.21
N ASN A 340 -14.15 19.54 -8.19
CA ASN A 340 -13.34 20.65 -7.68
C ASN A 340 -11.85 20.58 -8.05
N TYR A 341 -11.36 19.44 -8.50
CA TYR A 341 -9.94 19.23 -8.79
C TYR A 341 -9.69 18.87 -10.25
N LYS A 342 -8.56 19.33 -10.80
CA LYS A 342 -8.17 18.97 -12.17
C LYS A 342 -7.69 17.52 -12.19
N GLY A 343 -8.41 16.67 -12.92
CA GLY A 343 -8.04 15.27 -13.14
C GLY A 343 -7.46 15.01 -14.52
N TYR A 344 -6.69 13.92 -14.63
CA TYR A 344 -6.16 13.40 -15.90
C TYR A 344 -6.46 11.91 -16.03
N ARG A 345 -6.84 11.47 -17.22
CA ARG A 345 -6.91 10.05 -17.53
C ARG A 345 -5.50 9.54 -17.85
N LEU A 346 -5.06 8.50 -17.15
CA LEU A 346 -3.76 7.90 -17.42
C LEU A 346 -3.84 6.94 -18.60
N VAL A 347 -2.94 7.14 -19.57
CA VAL A 347 -2.76 6.26 -20.72
C VAL A 347 -1.33 5.74 -20.71
N TYR A 348 -1.16 4.44 -20.55
CA TYR A 348 0.17 3.82 -20.53
C TYR A 348 0.54 3.37 -21.94
N VAL A 349 1.74 3.73 -22.40
CA VAL A 349 2.27 3.35 -23.70
C VAL A 349 3.61 2.67 -23.48
N ASP A 350 3.71 1.41 -23.93
CA ASP A 350 4.97 0.69 -23.96
C ASP A 350 5.82 1.22 -25.12
N VAL A 351 7.02 1.73 -24.82
CA VAL A 351 7.93 2.27 -25.84
C VAL A 351 8.39 1.20 -26.84
N ASN A 352 8.26 -0.09 -26.51
CA ASN A 352 8.62 -1.19 -27.39
C ASN A 352 7.52 -1.57 -28.40
N ASP A 353 6.26 -1.23 -28.12
CA ASP A 353 5.15 -1.46 -29.06
C ASP A 353 5.20 -0.49 -30.26
N ASP A 354 5.62 0.77 -30.03
CA ASP A 354 5.78 1.78 -31.09
C ASP A 354 6.87 1.42 -32.13
N ILE A 355 7.84 0.56 -31.77
CA ILE A 355 8.88 0.11 -32.69
C ILE A 355 8.35 -0.96 -33.65
N GLN A 356 7.38 -1.79 -33.24
CA GLN A 356 6.84 -2.85 -34.09
C GLN A 356 5.99 -2.30 -35.24
N ASP A 357 5.23 -1.22 -35.03
CA ASP A 357 4.46 -0.59 -36.11
C ASP A 357 5.36 0.11 -37.14
N SER A 358 6.49 0.69 -36.71
CA SER A 358 7.49 1.29 -37.62
C SER A 358 8.23 0.25 -38.49
N LEU A 359 8.29 -1.02 -38.05
CA LEU A 359 8.91 -2.12 -38.80
C LEU A 359 7.93 -2.81 -39.76
N ASN A 360 6.63 -2.77 -39.47
CA ASN A 360 5.60 -3.31 -40.36
C ASN A 360 5.34 -2.40 -41.58
N ASP A 361 5.46 -1.07 -41.44
CA ASP A 361 5.37 -0.15 -42.58
C ASP A 361 6.60 -0.17 -43.51
N THR A 362 7.71 -0.78 -43.07
CA THR A 362 8.93 -0.88 -43.88
C THR A 362 9.04 -2.21 -44.65
N GLN A 363 8.12 -3.17 -44.46
CA GLN A 363 8.12 -4.43 -45.22
C GLN A 363 7.16 -4.49 -46.42
N ASP A 364 6.32 -3.48 -46.64
CA ASP A 364 5.36 -3.49 -47.77
C ASP A 364 5.70 -2.51 -48.91
N SER A 365 6.94 -1.98 -48.96
CA SER A 365 7.42 -1.18 -50.09
C SER A 365 8.83 -1.55 -50.55
N SER A 366 9.00 -2.74 -51.13
CA SER A 366 10.09 -2.97 -52.08
C SER A 366 9.63 -3.74 -53.30
N SER A 367 8.93 -3.04 -54.19
CA SER A 367 8.95 -3.34 -55.62
C SER A 367 9.43 -2.11 -56.38
N VAL A 368 10.30 -2.37 -57.38
CA VAL A 368 10.79 -1.47 -58.44
C VAL A 368 12.12 -0.73 -58.18
N SER A 369 13.18 -1.41 -58.64
CA SER A 369 14.32 -0.97 -59.47
C SER A 369 14.66 0.52 -59.66
N SER A 370 15.93 0.82 -59.32
CA SER A 370 16.92 1.65 -60.03
C SER A 370 16.56 3.04 -60.57
N SER A 371 17.13 4.08 -59.95
CA SER A 371 18.06 5.03 -60.62
C SER A 371 18.65 6.00 -59.59
N ASP A 372 19.88 6.43 -59.87
CA ASP A 372 20.69 7.39 -59.12
C ASP A 372 19.95 8.70 -58.81
N ASP A 373 20.13 9.25 -57.59
CA ASP A 373 20.75 10.56 -57.40
C ASP A 373 20.84 10.98 -55.92
N SER A 374 21.85 11.80 -55.64
CA SER A 374 22.28 12.31 -54.35
C SER A 374 21.23 13.08 -53.55
N ALA A 375 21.22 12.93 -52.21
CA ALA A 375 21.14 14.07 -51.28
C ALA A 375 21.47 13.65 -49.83
N THR A 376 22.39 14.41 -49.25
CA THR A 376 22.83 14.42 -47.85
C THR A 376 21.71 14.75 -46.87
N VAL A 377 21.63 14.02 -45.74
CA VAL A 377 20.95 14.50 -44.52
C VAL A 377 21.98 14.58 -43.40
N SER A 378 22.14 15.81 -42.89
CA SER A 378 23.11 16.21 -41.87
C SER A 378 22.64 15.76 -40.48
N THR A 379 23.47 14.96 -39.80
CA THR A 379 23.33 14.66 -38.37
C THR A 379 23.85 15.87 -37.57
N VAL A 380 22.97 16.53 -36.80
CA VAL A 380 23.41 17.47 -35.75
C VAL A 380 23.41 16.71 -34.43
N ILE A 381 24.61 16.33 -33.99
CA ILE A 381 24.88 15.84 -32.64
C ILE A 381 25.24 17.06 -31.80
N SER A 382 24.39 17.46 -30.85
CA SER A 382 24.79 18.41 -29.81
C SER A 382 25.19 17.66 -28.54
N GLN A 383 26.50 17.40 -28.40
CA GLN A 383 27.12 17.16 -27.10
C GLN A 383 27.47 18.52 -26.48
N GLY A 384 26.79 18.87 -25.37
CA GLY A 384 27.10 20.03 -24.54
C GLY A 384 27.65 19.57 -23.20
N LYS A 385 28.98 19.55 -23.12
CA LYS A 385 29.80 19.17 -21.97
C LYS A 385 29.98 20.40 -21.07
N GLU A 386 29.67 20.28 -19.78
CA GLU A 386 30.07 21.28 -18.77
C GLU A 386 31.59 21.39 -18.64
N PRO A 387 32.10 22.57 -18.30
CA PRO A 387 33.35 22.68 -17.55
C PRO A 387 33.19 23.51 -16.26
N MET A 388 33.73 22.98 -15.18
CA MET A 388 34.27 23.73 -14.02
C MET A 388 35.76 23.38 -13.90
N PRO A 389 36.56 24.06 -13.07
CA PRO A 389 36.66 25.50 -12.76
C PRO A 389 38.12 26.00 -12.82
N GLU A 390 38.34 27.31 -12.69
CA GLU A 390 39.46 27.90 -11.93
C GLU A 390 38.98 29.15 -11.19
#